data_AF-A0A1X7A4D5-F1
#
_entry.id   AF-A0A1X7A4D5-F1
#
_cell.length_a   1.000
_cell.length_b   1.000
_cell.length_c   1.000
_cell.angle_alpha   90.00
_cell.angle_beta   90.00
_cell.angle_gamma   90.00
#
_symmetry.space_group_name_H-M   'P 1'
#
loop_
_entity.id
_entity.type
_entity.pdbx_description
1 polymer ?
#
loop_
_entity_poly.entity_id
_entity_poly.type
_entity_poly.pdbx_seq_one_letter_code
_entity_poly.pdbx_strand_id
1 'polypeptide(L)' 'MNSIRENSALSRMTPRERKALEGLAIEAGQSAELLAQEMAAAFMRLVLDAPAALPSRPLMGLVQRAGRGVGR' A
#
# COMPACT_ATOMS: atom_id res chain seq x y z
N MET A 1 19.29 15.77 -14.96
CA MET A 1 19.37 14.85 -13.81
C MET A 1 17.96 14.44 -13.38
N ASN A 2 17.59 13.22 -13.76
CA ASN A 2 16.47 12.35 -13.41
C ASN A 2 15.29 12.87 -12.58
N SER A 3 14.16 13.07 -13.25
CA SER A 3 12.79 13.20 -12.74
C SER A 3 12.21 11.91 -12.11
N ILE A 4 13.04 11.03 -11.54
CA ILE A 4 12.56 9.77 -10.92
C ILE A 4 11.91 10.03 -9.55
N ARG A 5 12.15 11.20 -8.94
CA ARG A 5 11.63 11.53 -7.60
C ARG A 5 10.12 11.73 -7.54
N GLU A 6 9.46 11.99 -8.67
CA GLU A 6 8.04 12.36 -8.68
C GLU A 6 7.09 11.16 -8.75
N ASN A 7 7.58 9.94 -9.03
CA ASN A 7 6.74 8.76 -9.23
C ASN A 7 6.96 7.65 -8.17
N SER A 8 7.46 8.03 -7.00
CA SER A 8 7.58 7.15 -5.83
C SER A 8 6.19 6.64 -5.40
N ALA A 9 6.11 5.37 -4.98
CA ALA A 9 4.87 4.79 -4.47
C ALA A 9 4.38 5.56 -3.23
N LEU A 10 5.32 6.06 -2.42
CA LEU A 10 5.03 6.87 -1.26
C LEU A 10 4.42 8.24 -1.63
N SER A 11 4.80 8.83 -2.76
CA SER A 11 4.30 10.14 -3.21
C SER A 11 2.78 10.17 -3.43
N ARG A 12 2.18 9.00 -3.69
CA ARG A 12 0.73 8.85 -3.90
C ARG A 12 -0.03 8.50 -2.62
N MET A 13 0.68 8.28 -1.51
CA MET A 13 0.10 7.94 -0.21
C MET A 13 -0.20 9.19 0.59
N THR A 14 -1.29 9.15 1.36
CA THR A 14 -1.54 10.15 2.41
C THR A 14 -0.46 10.07 3.49
N PRO A 15 -0.23 11.15 4.27
CA PRO A 15 0.74 11.13 5.36
C PRO A 15 0.49 10.00 6.37
N ARG A 16 -0.78 9.64 6.60
CA ARG A 16 -1.16 8.55 7.50
C ARG A 16 -0.77 7.18 6.95
N GLU A 17 -1.03 6.94 5.67
CA GLU A 17 -0.66 5.69 5.00
C GLU A 17 0.86 5.52 4.94
N ARG A 18 1.57 6.61 4.62
CA ARG A 18 3.03 6.62 4.62
C ARG A 18 3.59 6.27 6.00
N LYS A 19 3.09 6.88 7.08
CA LYS A 19 3.51 6.57 8.45
C LYS A 19 3.24 5.12 8.84
N ALA A 20 2.09 4.57 8.42
CA ALA A 20 1.76 3.16 8.69
C ALA A 20 2.73 2.22 7.97
N LEU A 21 3.02 2.50 6.69
CA LEU A 21 3.98 1.73 5.90
C LEU A 21 5.41 1.85 6.44
N GLU A 22 5.83 3.03 6.88
CA GLU A 22 7.12 3.25 7.53
C GLU A 22 7.26 2.39 8.80
N GLY A 23 6.21 2.29 9.61
CA GLY A 23 6.18 1.39 10.76
C GLY A 23 6.40 -0.08 10.38
N LEU A 24 5.68 -0.56 9.37
CA LEU A 24 5.85 -1.92 8.84
C LEU A 24 7.25 -2.15 8.25
N ALA A 25 7.81 -1.14 7.59
CA ALA A 25 9.14 -1.22 6.99
C ALA A 25 10.24 -1.34 8.04
N ILE A 26 10.11 -0.61 9.15
CA ILE A 26 11.00 -0.74 10.32
C ILE A 26 10.93 -2.15 10.90
N GLU A 27 9.72 -2.68 11.12
CA GLU A 27 9.52 -4.04 11.63
C GLU A 27 10.11 -5.10 10.69
N ALA A 28 10.01 -4.88 9.38
CA ALA A 28 10.54 -5.78 8.36
C ALA A 28 12.03 -5.57 8.05
N GLY A 29 12.70 -4.59 8.68
CA GLY A 29 14.12 -4.31 8.46
C GLY A 29 14.45 -3.80 7.05
N GLN A 30 13.50 -3.17 6.37
CA GLN A 30 13.66 -2.70 4.98
C GLN A 30 13.17 -1.25 4.80
N SER A 31 13.41 -0.68 3.61
CA SER A 31 12.91 0.66 3.30
C SER A 31 11.43 0.61 2.94
N ALA A 32 10.68 1.66 3.29
CA ALA A 32 9.25 1.76 2.98
C ALA A 32 8.97 1.69 1.47
N GLU A 33 9.89 2.23 0.66
CA GLU A 33 9.79 2.19 -0.80
C GLU A 33 9.89 0.76 -1.34
N LEU A 34 10.83 -0.03 -0.82
CA LEU A 34 11.01 -1.43 -1.22
C LEU A 34 9.81 -2.27 -0.77
N LEU A 35 9.38 -2.09 0.48
CA LEU A 35 8.23 -2.80 1.03
C LEU A 35 6.96 -2.52 0.22
N ALA A 36 6.72 -1.25 -0.17
CA ALA A 36 5.57 -0.91 -1.02
C ALA A 36 5.58 -1.65 -2.36
N GLN A 37 6.76 -1.78 -2.99
CA GLN A 37 6.92 -2.48 -4.26
C GLN A 37 6.67 -3.99 -4.10
N GLU A 38 7.22 -4.60 -3.06
CA GLU A 38 7.02 -6.02 -2.76
C GLU A 38 5.56 -6.33 -2.46
N MET A 39 4.89 -5.50 -1.66
CA MET A 39 3.47 -5.63 -1.36
C MET A 39 2.61 -5.54 -2.62
N ALA A 40 2.89 -4.57 -3.50
CA ALA A 40 2.17 -4.43 -4.76
C ALA A 40 2.37 -5.65 -5.67
N ALA A 41 3.60 -6.15 -5.78
CA ALA A 41 3.90 -7.34 -6.57
C ALA A 41 3.21 -8.60 -6.01
N ALA A 42 3.22 -8.78 -4.69
CA ALA A 42 2.54 -9.88 -4.01
C ALA A 42 1.02 -9.82 -4.24
N PHE A 43 0.42 -8.64 -4.14
CA PHE A 43 -1.01 -8.45 -4.44
C PHE A 43 -1.34 -8.79 -5.89
N MET A 44 -0.54 -8.33 -6.85
CA MET A 44 -0.75 -8.64 -8.27
C MET A 44 -0.63 -10.14 -8.56
N ARG A 45 0.33 -10.85 -7.97
CA ARG A 45 0.43 -12.31 -8.08
C ARG A 45 -0.81 -13.00 -7.52
N LEU A 46 -1.27 -12.57 -6.34
CA LEU A 46 -2.48 -13.12 -5.73
C LEU A 46 -3.72 -12.92 -6.62
N VAL A 47 -3.86 -11.74 -7.24
CA VAL A 47 -4.94 -11.43 -8.19
C VAL A 47 -4.90 -12.35 -9.42
N LEU A 48 -3.70 -12.63 -9.95
CA LEU A 48 -3.53 -13.43 -11.16
C LEU A 48 -3.66 -14.93 -10.90
N ASP A 49 -3.02 -15.43 -9.84
CA ASP A 49 -2.85 -16.85 -9.59
C ASP A 49 -4.03 -17.45 -8.81
N ALA A 50 -4.67 -16.65 -7.94
CA ALA A 50 -5.76 -17.10 -7.08
C ALA A 50 -6.85 -16.03 -6.92
N PRO A 51 -7.50 -15.57 -8.00
CA PRO A 51 -8.53 -14.53 -7.94
C PRO A 51 -9.70 -14.90 -7.02
N ALA A 52 -10.02 -16.18 -6.89
CA ALA A 52 -11.08 -16.67 -6.00
C ALA A 52 -10.73 -16.57 -4.50
N ALA A 53 -9.45 -16.45 -4.15
CA ALA A 53 -9.01 -16.24 -2.76
C ALA A 53 -9.18 -14.78 -2.32
N LEU A 54 -9.40 -13.86 -3.26
CA LEU A 54 -9.68 -12.47 -2.96
C LEU A 54 -11.17 -12.26 -2.74
N PRO A 55 -11.58 -11.53 -1.69
CA PRO A 55 -12.93 -10.99 -1.62
C PRO A 55 -13.21 -10.18 -2.89
N SER A 56 -14.43 -10.20 -3.39
CA SER A 56 -14.84 -9.45 -4.60
C SER A 56 -14.55 -7.94 -4.54
N ARG A 57 -14.31 -7.40 -3.34
CA ARG A 57 -13.69 -6.08 -3.13
C ARG A 57 -12.62 -6.16 -2.04
N PRO A 58 -11.38 -6.58 -2.38
CA PRO A 58 -10.37 -6.93 -1.38
C PRO A 58 -9.93 -5.72 -0.54
N LEU A 59 -10.04 -4.51 -1.11
CA LEU A 59 -9.68 -3.26 -0.44
C LEU A 59 -10.88 -2.57 0.23
N MET A 60 -12.10 -3.08 0.13
CA MET A 60 -13.28 -2.36 0.63
C MET A 60 -13.25 -2.16 2.15
N GLY A 61 -12.73 -3.14 2.89
CA GLY A 61 -12.54 -3.03 4.34
C GLY A 61 -11.60 -1.90 4.74
N LEU A 62 -10.60 -1.60 3.90
CA LEU A 62 -9.67 -0.49 4.09
C LEU A 62 -10.34 0.85 3.73
N VAL A 63 -11.05 0.91 2.59
CA VAL A 63 -11.77 2.11 2.13
C VAL A 63 -12.82 2.56 3.15
N GLN A 64 -13.61 1.62 3.69
CA GLN A 64 -14.62 1.94 4.71
C GLN A 64 -13.99 2.49 6.00
N ARG A 65 -12.81 2.01 6.37
CA ARG A 65 -12.09 2.46 7.59
C ARG A 65 -11.41 3.81 7.38
N ALA A 66 -10.92 4.09 6.18
CA ALA A 66 -10.38 5.39 5.80
C ALA A 66 -11.50 6.45 5.74
N GLY A 67 -12.65 6.14 5.11
CA GLY A 67 -13.80 7.05 5.03
C GLY A 67 -14.43 7.39 6.39
N ARG A 68 -14.37 6.47 7.36
CA ARG A 68 -14.86 6.72 8.73
C ARG A 68 -13.99 7.73 9.52
N GLY A 69 -12.79 8.06 9.03
CA GLY A 69 -11.87 9.01 9.67
C GLY A 69 -11.96 10.46 9.16
N VAL A 70 -12.79 10.75 8.15
CA VAL A 70 -12.91 12.07 7.51
C VAL A 70 -14.18 12.82 7.98
N GLY A 71 -14.95 12.23 8.91
CA GLY A 71 -16.22 12.76 9.39
C GLY A 71 -16.23 13.30 10.83
N ARG A 72 -15.11 13.81 11.36
CA ARG A 72 -15.07 14.54 12.64
C ARG A 72 -14.16 15.74 12.58
#